data_AF-A0A2M7P6F4-F1
#
_entry.id   AF-A0A2M7P6F4-F1
#
_cell.length_a   1.000
_cell.length_b   1.000
_cell.length_c   1.000
_cell.angle_alpha   90.00
_cell.angle_beta   90.00
_cell.angle_gamma   90.00
#
_symmetry.space_group_name_H-M   'P 1'
#
loop_
_entity.id
_entity.type
_entity.pdbx_description
1 polymer ?
#
loop_
_entity_poly.entity_id
_entity_poly.type
_entity_poly.pdbx_seq_one_letter_code
_entity_poly.pdbx_strand_id
1 'polypeptide(L)' 'MSYITMKEMLAAGLHFGHQTHRWNPKMKPFIYGA' A
#
# COMPACT_ATOMS: atom_id res chain seq x y z
N MET A 1 -8.36 13.51 14.11
CA MET A 1 -6.98 13.10 13.81
C MET A 1 -6.92 11.58 13.83
N SER A 2 -6.11 10.95 12.97
CA SER A 2 -5.89 9.51 13.04
C SER A 2 -5.05 9.19 14.30
N TYR A 3 -5.47 8.16 15.03
CA TYR A 3 -4.73 7.66 16.20
C TYR A 3 -3.43 6.93 15.80
N ILE A 4 -3.33 6.53 14.53
CA ILE A 4 -2.26 5.68 13.99
C ILE A 4 -1.34 6.53 13.10
N THR A 5 -0.04 6.29 13.23
CA THR A 5 1.04 6.93 12.48
C THR A 5 1.47 6.10 11.27
N MET A 6 2.09 6.76 10.28
CA MET A 6 2.65 6.06 9.10
C MET A 6 3.71 5.01 9.48
N LYS A 7 4.52 5.27 10.51
CA LYS A 7 5.55 4.33 10.97
C LYS A 7 4.93 3.02 11.48
N GLU A 8 3.81 3.10 12.19
CA GLU A 8 3.09 1.93 12.69
C GLU A 8 2.47 1.12 11.55
N MET A 9 1.90 1.80 10.54
CA MET A 9 1.37 1.13 9.34
C MET A 9 2.47 0.40 8.55
N LEU A 10 3.65 1.01 8.44
CA LEU A 10 4.80 0.39 7.80
C LEU A 10 5.31 -0.82 8.59
N ALA A 11 5.43 -0.71 9.92
CA ALA A 11 5.85 -1.80 10.79
C ALA A 11 4.88 -3.00 10.74
N ALA A 12 3.59 -2.75 10.60
CA ALA A 12 2.56 -3.78 10.42
C ALA A 12 2.47 -4.34 8.99
N GLY A 13 3.28 -3.84 8.04
CA GLY A 13 3.36 -4.38 6.68
C GLY A 13 2.23 -3.96 5.73
N LEU A 14 1.49 -2.87 6.03
CA LEU A 14 0.34 -2.44 5.20
C LEU A 14 0.73 -2.00 3.77
N HIS A 15 2.01 -1.76 3.50
CA HIS A 15 2.52 -1.33 2.21
C HIS A 15 2.78 -2.50 1.24
N PHE A 16 2.68 -3.75 1.70
CA PHE A 16 2.81 -4.91 0.82
C PHE A 16 1.54 -5.10 -0.02
N GLY A 17 1.73 -5.26 -1.33
CA GLY A 17 0.66 -5.50 -2.29
C GLY A 17 0.75 -6.88 -2.94
N HIS A 18 -0.10 -7.08 -3.95
CA HIS A 18 -0.03 -8.24 -4.83
C HIS A 18 0.98 -8.01 -5.97
N GLN A 19 1.37 -9.10 -6.64
CA GLN A 19 2.18 -9.03 -7.86
C GLN A 19 1.48 -8.23 -8.98
N THR A 20 2.26 -7.59 -9.86
CA THR A 20 1.83 -6.70 -10.96
C THR A 20 0.95 -7.36 -12.03
N HIS A 21 0.70 -8.68 -12.00
CA HIS A 21 -0.29 -9.28 -12.90
C HIS A 21 -1.67 -9.45 -12.25
N ARG A 22 -1.81 -9.23 -10.93
CA ARG A 22 -3.06 -9.43 -10.17
C ARG A 22 -3.77 -8.13 -9.81
N TRP A 23 -3.10 -6.99 -9.94
CA TRP A 23 -3.68 -5.69 -9.62
C TRP A 23 -4.74 -5.27 -10.63
N ASN A 24 -5.74 -4.53 -10.13
CA ASN A 24 -6.68 -3.82 -10.98
C ASN A 24 -5.98 -2.55 -11.52
N PRO A 25 -5.96 -2.30 -12.85
CA PRO A 25 -5.32 -1.12 -13.43
C PRO A 25 -5.78 0.22 -12.85
N LYS A 26 -7.02 0.29 -12.33
CA LYS A 26 -7.55 1.49 -11.66
C LYS A 26 -6.78 1.86 -10.37
N MET A 27 -6.01 0.94 -9.81
CA MET A 27 -5.21 1.18 -8.61
C MET A 27 -3.88 1.88 -8.89
N LYS A 28 -3.53 2.15 -10.17
CA LYS A 28 -2.24 2.74 -10.58
C LYS A 28 -1.86 4.01 -9.81
N PRO A 29 -2.79 4.95 -9.56
CA PRO A 29 -2.46 6.17 -8.85
C PRO A 29 -2.06 5.96 -7.38
N PHE A 30 -2.36 4.79 -6.80
CA PHE A 30 -2.17 4.49 -5.38
C PHE A 30 -1.03 3.49 -5.12
N ILE A 31 -0.50 2.84 -6.16
CA ILE A 31 0.60 1.87 -6.04
C ILE A 31 1.91 2.57 -6.37
N TYR A 32 2.90 2.44 -5.48
CA TYR A 32 4.23 3.01 -5.63
C TYR A 32 5.28 1.91 -5.79
N GLY A 33 6.28 2.13 -6.65
CA GLY A 33 7.43 1.23 -6.80
C GLY A 33 7.15 -0.13 -7.47
N ALA A 34 6.04 -0.23 -8.22
CA ALA A 34 5.65 -1.44 -8.97
C ALA A 34 6.41 -1.62 -10.30
#